data_AF-K0RS14-F1
#
_entry.id   AF-K0RS14-F1
#
_cell.length_a   1.000
_cell.length_b   1.000
_cell.length_c   1.000
_cell.angle_alpha   90.00
_cell.angle_beta   90.00
_cell.angle_gamma   90.00
#
_symmetry.space_group_name_H-M   'P 1'
#
loop_
_entity.id
_entity.type
_entity.pdbx_description
1 polymer ?
#
loop_
_entity_poly.entity_id
_entity_poly.type
_entity_poly.pdbx_seq_one_letter_code
_entity_poly.pdbx_strand_id
1 'polypeptide(L)'
;MDAGDVVNVGTPPGPLSDWAIKKVHFHGFAGLPTTRNVPAESPEFSCFGHQWMVAIYPGGHKQSKEEGNVTVLLYNHSLESIQAHFKFVLKHPTDRTKRTFQAKWDDKMITFGGEGQEEYINGWGKLIFAKRETMLTYLDNGTLKLEVHLRTYKKAEPASFVPANPCSGNLLKGFNNEEMSDVAFEVGEEVESAANRRKRAKTTSTTFHAFHSILRLNAPALADMCRPGDEGAVPIIGVEPYVFKTVMYFCYGGTVSEEDLSANAKAIIEAADRFGIVSLKLQAEAALAEQTEVTVDNMLDNLLYANSKNLALFQEKIMDFAAENGDRIVGNVSFDDVPGNLISDILTAVARGKRSISESAPEDDLKFMRVGELRKRLHDKGLCIDGSRETMIALLREN
;
A
#
# COMPACT_ATOMS: atom_id res chain seq x y z
N MET A 1 -43.53 -16.69 28.64
CA MET A 1 -42.89 -17.33 27.47
C MET A 1 -41.81 -18.22 28.04
N ASP A 2 -41.91 -19.52 27.76
CA ASP A 2 -41.09 -20.58 28.35
C ASP A 2 -39.60 -20.26 28.27
N ALA A 3 -38.98 -20.02 29.41
CA ALA A 3 -37.57 -20.29 29.61
C ALA A 3 -37.44 -21.78 29.91
N GLY A 4 -37.70 -22.62 28.91
CA GLY A 4 -37.33 -24.03 28.97
C GLY A 4 -35.81 -24.14 29.06
N ASP A 5 -35.30 -25.13 29.79
CA ASP A 5 -33.88 -25.48 29.84
C ASP A 5 -33.36 -25.74 28.41
N VAL A 6 -32.70 -24.73 27.82
CA VAL A 6 -32.06 -24.88 26.50
C VAL A 6 -30.64 -25.37 26.71
N VAL A 7 -30.43 -26.66 26.47
CA VAL A 7 -29.09 -27.25 26.38
C VAL A 7 -28.56 -27.01 24.97
N ASN A 8 -27.57 -26.13 24.84
CA ASN A 8 -26.89 -25.88 23.57
C ASN A 8 -25.79 -26.94 23.34
N VAL A 9 -25.74 -27.53 22.14
CA VAL A 9 -24.70 -28.48 21.72
C VAL A 9 -23.88 -27.85 20.59
N GLY A 10 -22.56 -27.79 20.76
CA GLY A 10 -21.63 -27.18 19.81
C GLY A 10 -21.38 -25.68 20.04
N THR A 11 -20.46 -25.10 19.27
CA THR A 11 -20.18 -23.66 19.32
C THR A 11 -21.17 -22.93 18.41
N PRO A 12 -21.98 -21.99 18.92
CA PRO A 12 -22.87 -21.20 18.07
C PRO A 12 -22.03 -20.39 17.05
N PRO A 13 -22.53 -20.16 15.83
CA PRO A 13 -21.82 -19.37 14.84
C PRO A 13 -21.51 -17.97 15.40
N GLY A 14 -20.27 -17.50 15.20
CA GLY A 14 -19.85 -16.17 15.67
C GLY A 14 -20.66 -15.02 15.05
N PRO A 15 -20.55 -13.79 15.58
CA PRO A 15 -21.20 -12.63 14.98
C PRO A 15 -20.66 -12.41 13.56
N LEU A 16 -21.55 -12.14 12.61
CA LEU A 16 -21.17 -11.81 11.23
C LEU A 16 -20.59 -10.40 11.16
N SER A 17 -19.64 -10.19 10.24
CA SER A 17 -19.17 -8.85 9.87
C SER A 17 -20.30 -8.07 9.20
N ASP A 18 -20.14 -6.75 9.15
CA ASP A 18 -20.92 -5.93 8.23
C ASP A 18 -20.62 -6.34 6.77
N TRP A 19 -21.54 -5.98 5.86
CA TRP A 19 -21.37 -6.23 4.44
C TRP A 19 -20.30 -5.30 3.87
N ALA A 20 -19.19 -5.87 3.42
CA ALA A 20 -18.25 -5.20 2.53
C ALA A 20 -18.81 -5.19 1.11
N ILE A 21 -18.88 -4.01 0.49
CA ILE A 21 -19.41 -3.84 -0.87
C ILE A 21 -18.26 -3.47 -1.81
N LYS A 22 -17.99 -4.32 -2.79
CA LYS A 22 -17.02 -4.07 -3.87
C LYS A 22 -17.78 -3.82 -5.17
N LYS A 23 -17.46 -2.72 -5.86
CA LYS A 23 -18.07 -2.37 -7.15
C LYS A 23 -17.11 -2.79 -8.25
N VAL A 24 -17.57 -3.66 -9.14
CA VAL A 24 -16.82 -4.15 -10.30
C VAL A 24 -17.49 -3.59 -11.55
N HIS A 25 -16.72 -2.91 -12.37
CA HIS A 25 -17.22 -2.25 -13.58
C HIS A 25 -16.70 -2.98 -14.82
N PHE A 26 -17.61 -3.55 -15.59
CA PHE A 26 -17.31 -4.16 -16.89
C PHE A 26 -17.61 -3.16 -17.98
N HIS A 27 -16.59 -2.43 -18.42
CA HIS A 27 -16.69 -1.46 -19.51
C HIS A 27 -16.90 -2.18 -20.86
N GLY A 28 -17.68 -1.58 -21.75
CA GLY A 28 -17.95 -2.14 -23.07
C GLY A 28 -18.69 -3.48 -23.02
N PHE A 29 -19.53 -3.72 -22.01
CA PHE A 29 -20.16 -5.02 -21.76
C PHE A 29 -20.93 -5.60 -22.98
N ALA A 30 -21.49 -4.73 -23.82
CA ALA A 30 -22.18 -5.11 -25.05
C ALA A 30 -21.25 -5.77 -26.08
N GLY A 31 -19.98 -5.37 -26.13
CA GLY A 31 -18.97 -5.90 -27.06
C GLY A 31 -18.20 -7.12 -26.54
N LEU A 32 -18.43 -7.55 -25.30
CA LEU A 32 -17.74 -8.73 -24.76
C LEU A 32 -18.13 -10.02 -25.52
N PRO A 33 -17.21 -10.99 -25.65
CA PRO A 33 -17.48 -12.25 -26.35
C PRO A 33 -18.69 -12.98 -25.77
N THR A 34 -19.60 -13.40 -26.65
CA THR A 34 -20.78 -14.21 -26.29
C THR A 34 -20.57 -15.71 -26.52
N THR A 35 -19.34 -16.09 -26.86
CA THR A 35 -18.94 -17.50 -26.97
C THR A 35 -19.08 -18.16 -25.60
N ARG A 36 -19.72 -19.34 -25.56
CA ARG A 36 -19.93 -20.08 -24.32
C ARG A 36 -18.58 -20.40 -23.66
N ASN A 37 -18.55 -20.30 -22.33
CA ASN A 37 -17.37 -20.58 -21.51
C ASN A 37 -16.16 -19.64 -21.75
N VAL A 38 -16.38 -18.47 -22.36
CA VAL A 38 -15.38 -17.40 -22.43
C VAL A 38 -15.72 -16.33 -21.41
N PRO A 39 -14.93 -16.17 -20.32
CA PRO A 39 -15.16 -15.13 -19.33
C PRO A 39 -14.58 -13.78 -19.78
N ALA A 40 -15.11 -12.71 -19.20
CA ALA A 40 -14.39 -11.48 -18.95
C ALA A 40 -14.13 -11.41 -17.44
N GLU A 41 -12.88 -11.21 -17.07
CA GLU A 41 -12.41 -11.28 -15.68
C GLU A 41 -12.12 -9.87 -15.17
N SER A 42 -12.40 -9.62 -13.90
CA SER A 42 -11.97 -8.40 -13.23
C SER A 42 -10.50 -8.48 -12.85
N PRO A 43 -9.82 -7.34 -12.63
CA PRO A 43 -8.62 -7.33 -11.81
C PRO A 43 -8.90 -7.93 -10.43
N GLU A 44 -7.84 -8.41 -9.77
CA GLU A 44 -7.93 -8.86 -8.40
C GLU A 44 -8.25 -7.71 -7.45
N PHE A 45 -9.00 -8.00 -6.39
CA PHE A 45 -9.28 -7.04 -5.33
C PHE A 45 -9.26 -7.71 -3.96
N SER A 46 -8.78 -6.97 -2.97
CA SER A 46 -8.64 -7.47 -1.61
C SER A 46 -9.90 -7.26 -0.76
N CYS A 47 -10.31 -8.30 -0.03
CA CYS A 47 -11.39 -8.24 0.95
C CYS A 47 -11.19 -9.34 2.02
N PHE A 48 -11.35 -8.98 3.29
CA PHE A 48 -11.19 -9.89 4.44
C PHE A 48 -9.83 -10.61 4.52
N GLY A 49 -8.76 -10.00 4.01
CA GLY A 49 -7.41 -10.60 4.00
C GLY A 49 -7.15 -11.56 2.84
N HIS A 50 -8.10 -11.72 1.92
CA HIS A 50 -7.97 -12.56 0.72
C HIS A 50 -8.06 -11.73 -0.56
N GLN A 51 -7.46 -12.23 -1.63
CA GLN A 51 -7.59 -11.74 -3.00
C GLN A 51 -8.74 -12.43 -3.70
N TRP A 52 -9.54 -11.64 -4.39
CA TRP A 52 -10.76 -12.07 -5.05
C TRP A 52 -10.77 -11.64 -6.51
N MET A 53 -11.40 -12.43 -7.37
CA MET A 53 -11.63 -12.10 -8.78
C MET A 53 -13.08 -12.42 -9.17
N VAL A 54 -13.70 -11.55 -9.97
CA VAL A 54 -15.03 -11.80 -10.53
C VAL A 54 -14.92 -12.13 -12.01
N ALA A 55 -15.48 -13.25 -12.41
CA ALA A 55 -15.62 -13.63 -13.81
C ALA A 55 -17.09 -13.52 -14.26
N ILE A 56 -17.32 -12.79 -15.35
CA ILE A 56 -18.62 -12.75 -16.03
C ILE A 56 -18.52 -13.51 -17.35
N TYR A 57 -19.47 -14.40 -17.63
CA TYR A 57 -19.53 -15.13 -18.90
C TYR A 57 -20.76 -14.65 -19.68
N PRO A 58 -20.62 -13.73 -20.63
CA PRO A 58 -21.73 -13.19 -21.40
C PRO A 58 -22.50 -14.26 -22.20
N GLY A 59 -21.80 -15.28 -22.68
CA GLY A 59 -22.35 -16.47 -23.35
C GLY A 59 -22.76 -17.62 -22.42
N GLY A 60 -22.61 -17.44 -21.11
CA GLY A 60 -22.84 -18.48 -20.10
C GLY A 60 -21.66 -19.44 -19.93
N HIS A 61 -21.57 -20.07 -18.75
CA HIS A 61 -20.56 -21.08 -18.43
C HIS A 61 -20.88 -22.45 -19.04
N LYS A 62 -19.90 -23.35 -19.17
CA LYS A 62 -20.10 -24.72 -19.70
C LYS A 62 -21.16 -25.53 -18.94
N GLN A 63 -21.35 -25.25 -17.65
CA GLN A 63 -22.36 -25.90 -16.80
C GLN A 63 -23.72 -25.18 -16.81
N SER A 64 -23.85 -24.02 -17.47
CA SER A 64 -25.15 -23.33 -17.59
C SER A 64 -26.10 -24.16 -18.45
N LYS A 65 -27.33 -24.35 -17.97
CA LYS A 65 -28.37 -25.16 -18.66
C LYS A 65 -29.22 -24.34 -19.63
N GLU A 66 -29.16 -23.02 -19.55
CA GLU A 66 -29.99 -22.12 -20.35
C GLU A 66 -29.13 -21.19 -21.20
N GLU A 67 -29.36 -21.21 -22.51
CA GLU A 67 -28.71 -20.31 -23.47
C GLU A 67 -29.20 -18.87 -23.31
N GLY A 68 -28.34 -17.90 -23.66
CA GLY A 68 -28.65 -16.47 -23.57
C GLY A 68 -28.61 -15.87 -22.16
N ASN A 69 -28.36 -16.69 -21.13
CA ASN A 69 -28.14 -16.22 -19.76
C ASN A 69 -26.67 -15.99 -19.46
N VAL A 70 -26.41 -14.91 -18.71
CA VAL A 70 -25.07 -14.57 -18.22
C VAL A 70 -24.79 -15.34 -16.94
N THR A 71 -23.58 -15.90 -16.84
CA THR A 71 -23.05 -16.49 -15.61
C THR A 71 -22.15 -15.47 -14.90
N VAL A 72 -22.23 -15.40 -13.57
CA VAL A 72 -21.34 -14.58 -12.74
C VAL A 72 -20.76 -15.46 -11.64
N LEU A 73 -19.43 -15.49 -11.52
CA LEU A 73 -18.69 -16.26 -10.53
C LEU A 73 -17.72 -15.35 -9.78
N LEU A 74 -17.52 -15.64 -8.49
CA LEU A 74 -16.53 -15.04 -7.62
C LEU A 74 -15.53 -16.12 -7.25
N TYR A 75 -14.25 -15.82 -7.40
CA TYR A 75 -13.13 -16.72 -7.10
C TYR A 75 -12.29 -16.17 -5.95
N ASN A 76 -11.82 -17.07 -5.10
CA ASN A 76 -10.72 -16.82 -4.17
C ASN A 76 -9.41 -17.16 -4.87
N HIS A 77 -8.52 -16.18 -4.96
CA HIS A 77 -7.18 -16.26 -5.56
C HIS A 77 -6.08 -16.26 -4.49
N SER A 78 -6.44 -16.44 -3.21
CA SER A 78 -5.47 -16.66 -2.15
C SER A 78 -5.23 -18.14 -1.93
N LEU A 79 -4.04 -18.49 -1.44
CA LEU A 79 -3.64 -19.85 -1.10
C LEU A 79 -4.47 -20.45 0.04
N GLU A 80 -5.01 -19.59 0.91
CA GLU A 80 -5.83 -19.99 2.05
C GLU A 80 -7.32 -19.99 1.69
N SER A 81 -8.05 -20.98 2.19
CA SER A 81 -9.51 -21.05 2.09
C SER A 81 -10.19 -20.06 3.03
N ILE A 82 -11.37 -19.56 2.66
CA ILE A 82 -12.18 -18.67 3.51
C ILE A 82 -13.66 -19.05 3.45
N GLN A 83 -14.35 -18.94 4.60
CA GLN A 83 -15.80 -18.99 4.64
C GLN A 83 -16.39 -17.59 4.51
N ALA A 84 -17.27 -17.39 3.54
CA ALA A 84 -17.94 -16.12 3.31
C ALA A 84 -19.40 -16.30 2.84
N HIS A 85 -20.25 -15.36 3.25
CA HIS A 85 -21.50 -15.07 2.57
C HIS A 85 -21.19 -14.06 1.48
N PHE A 86 -21.77 -14.29 0.30
CA PHE A 86 -21.72 -13.31 -0.76
C PHE A 86 -23.07 -13.18 -1.46
N LYS A 87 -23.26 -12.04 -2.10
CA LYS A 87 -24.32 -11.85 -3.07
C LYS A 87 -23.87 -10.89 -4.16
N PHE A 88 -24.33 -11.15 -5.38
CA PHE A 88 -24.19 -10.23 -6.49
C PHE A 88 -25.43 -9.36 -6.59
N VAL A 89 -25.24 -8.06 -6.79
CA VAL A 89 -26.32 -7.09 -6.93
C VAL A 89 -26.08 -6.26 -8.18
N LEU A 90 -27.04 -6.27 -9.10
CA LEU A 90 -27.08 -5.40 -10.27
C LEU A 90 -28.32 -4.50 -10.19
N LYS A 91 -28.07 -3.19 -10.12
CA LYS A 91 -29.09 -2.14 -10.04
C LYS A 91 -29.18 -1.41 -11.38
N HIS A 92 -30.37 -0.93 -11.72
CA HIS A 92 -30.50 -0.06 -12.88
C HIS A 92 -29.84 1.29 -12.58
N PRO A 93 -29.10 1.89 -13.52
CA PRO A 93 -28.24 3.03 -13.22
C PRO A 93 -29.00 4.31 -12.85
N THR A 94 -30.19 4.50 -13.42
CA THR A 94 -30.97 5.74 -13.27
C THR A 94 -32.36 5.55 -12.65
N ASP A 95 -32.89 4.33 -12.65
CA ASP A 95 -34.28 4.06 -12.31
C ASP A 95 -34.35 3.07 -11.15
N ARG A 96 -34.64 3.59 -9.96
CA ARG A 96 -34.72 2.79 -8.73
C ARG A 96 -35.97 1.91 -8.67
N THR A 97 -36.94 2.10 -9.57
CA THR A 97 -38.16 1.30 -9.64
C THR A 97 -37.98 0.03 -10.47
N LYS A 98 -36.96 -0.03 -11.33
CA LYS A 98 -36.63 -1.24 -12.09
C LYS A 98 -36.10 -2.34 -11.17
N ARG A 99 -36.40 -3.59 -11.56
CA ARG A 99 -35.99 -4.81 -10.85
C ARG A 99 -34.49 -4.77 -10.54
N THR A 100 -34.12 -4.98 -9.29
CA THR A 100 -32.72 -5.26 -8.93
C THR A 100 -32.48 -6.76 -9.09
N PHE A 101 -31.45 -7.14 -9.84
CA PHE A 101 -31.04 -8.54 -9.91
C PHE A 101 -30.16 -8.84 -8.71
N GLN A 102 -30.54 -9.86 -7.95
CA GLN A 102 -29.76 -10.33 -6.81
C GLN A 102 -29.58 -11.83 -6.92
N ALA A 103 -28.33 -12.28 -6.85
CA ALA A 103 -28.01 -13.67 -6.62
C ALA A 103 -27.44 -13.79 -5.22
N LYS A 104 -28.29 -14.23 -4.29
CA LYS A 104 -27.86 -14.68 -2.97
C LYS A 104 -27.71 -16.19 -3.00
N TRP A 105 -26.66 -16.70 -2.36
CA TRP A 105 -26.65 -18.09 -1.95
C TRP A 105 -27.55 -18.23 -0.72
N ASP A 106 -28.09 -19.43 -0.46
CA ASP A 106 -28.88 -19.71 0.75
C ASP A 106 -28.15 -19.14 1.98
N ASP A 107 -28.85 -18.80 3.06
CA ASP A 107 -28.30 -18.09 4.25
C ASP A 107 -27.15 -18.84 4.99
N LYS A 108 -26.57 -19.87 4.37
CA LYS A 108 -25.37 -20.62 4.75
C LYS A 108 -24.10 -19.97 4.22
N MET A 109 -23.06 -19.98 5.04
CA MET A 109 -21.70 -19.64 4.62
C MET A 109 -21.22 -20.62 3.55
N ILE A 110 -20.49 -20.12 2.56
CA ILE A 110 -19.77 -20.97 1.61
C ILE A 110 -18.29 -20.93 1.89
N THR A 111 -17.65 -22.10 1.87
CA THR A 111 -16.19 -22.22 1.86
C THR A 111 -15.68 -22.03 0.43
N PHE A 112 -14.91 -20.97 0.22
CA PHE A 112 -14.08 -20.77 -0.96
C PHE A 112 -12.73 -21.42 -0.70
N GLY A 113 -12.38 -22.44 -1.49
CA GLY A 113 -11.07 -23.09 -1.44
C GLY A 113 -9.93 -22.13 -1.76
N GLY A 114 -8.74 -22.42 -1.26
CA GLY A 114 -7.53 -21.73 -1.67
C GLY A 114 -7.10 -22.13 -3.09
N GLU A 115 -6.35 -21.28 -3.76
CA GLU A 115 -5.75 -21.60 -5.05
C GLU A 115 -4.81 -22.81 -4.92
N GLY A 116 -4.98 -23.80 -5.80
CA GLY A 116 -4.22 -25.06 -5.76
C GLY A 116 -4.71 -26.10 -4.74
N GLN A 117 -5.74 -25.80 -3.94
CA GLN A 117 -6.34 -26.79 -3.05
C GLN A 117 -7.40 -27.62 -3.78
N GLU A 118 -7.23 -28.95 -3.80
CA GLU A 118 -8.20 -29.87 -4.41
C GLU A 118 -9.43 -30.14 -3.51
N GLU A 119 -9.32 -29.90 -2.21
CA GLU A 119 -10.35 -30.25 -1.22
C GLU A 119 -11.61 -29.38 -1.34
N TYR A 120 -11.49 -28.14 -1.79
CA TYR A 120 -12.58 -27.16 -1.84
C TYR A 120 -12.65 -26.44 -3.19
N ILE A 121 -13.88 -26.19 -3.66
CA ILE A 121 -14.10 -25.36 -4.85
C ILE A 121 -13.71 -23.91 -4.52
N ASN A 122 -12.81 -23.32 -5.30
CA ASN A 122 -12.34 -21.94 -5.12
C ASN A 122 -13.27 -20.87 -5.73
N GLY A 123 -14.22 -21.28 -6.58
CA GLY A 123 -15.13 -20.38 -7.30
C GLY A 123 -16.61 -20.69 -7.10
N TRP A 124 -17.39 -19.68 -6.67
CA TRP A 124 -18.83 -19.80 -6.44
C TRP A 124 -19.61 -18.66 -7.08
N GLY A 125 -20.84 -18.92 -7.51
CA GLY A 125 -21.70 -17.88 -8.06
C GLY A 125 -22.95 -18.41 -8.72
N LYS A 126 -23.52 -17.63 -9.65
CA LYS A 126 -24.80 -17.94 -10.28
C LYS A 126 -24.61 -18.28 -11.75
N LEU A 127 -24.82 -19.55 -12.09
CA LEU A 127 -24.75 -20.05 -13.47
C LEU A 127 -25.81 -19.39 -14.39
N ILE A 128 -26.96 -19.02 -13.82
CA ILE A 128 -28.07 -18.34 -14.52
C ILE A 128 -28.40 -17.08 -13.72
N PHE A 129 -27.65 -15.99 -13.95
CA PHE A 129 -27.82 -14.73 -13.22
C PHE A 129 -28.97 -13.90 -13.78
N ALA A 130 -28.90 -13.57 -15.07
CA ALA A 130 -29.94 -12.87 -15.82
C ALA A 130 -29.73 -13.07 -17.33
N LYS A 131 -30.79 -12.86 -18.11
CA LYS A 131 -30.69 -12.82 -19.58
C LYS A 131 -29.79 -11.68 -20.01
N ARG A 132 -28.89 -11.94 -20.96
CA ARG A 132 -27.97 -10.94 -21.51
C ARG A 132 -28.70 -9.72 -22.04
N GLU A 133 -29.75 -9.94 -22.82
CA GLU A 133 -30.60 -8.87 -23.37
C GLU A 133 -31.14 -7.94 -22.29
N THR A 134 -31.55 -8.49 -21.16
CA THR A 134 -32.03 -7.69 -20.03
C THR A 134 -30.89 -6.88 -19.39
N MET A 135 -29.71 -7.48 -19.20
CA MET A 135 -28.54 -6.78 -18.64
C MET A 135 -28.04 -5.64 -19.53
N LEU A 136 -28.21 -5.73 -20.85
CA LEU A 136 -27.90 -4.63 -21.78
C LEU A 136 -28.74 -3.38 -21.49
N THR A 137 -29.94 -3.52 -20.91
CA THR A 137 -30.77 -2.39 -20.50
C THR A 137 -30.35 -1.75 -19.17
N TYR A 138 -29.34 -2.30 -18.49
CA TYR A 138 -28.81 -1.85 -17.19
C TYR A 138 -27.42 -1.21 -17.31
N LEU A 139 -26.97 -0.93 -18.53
CA LEU A 139 -25.68 -0.30 -18.77
C LEU A 139 -25.75 1.20 -18.50
N ASP A 140 -24.69 1.72 -17.88
CA ASP A 140 -24.46 3.15 -17.73
C ASP A 140 -23.28 3.54 -18.61
N ASN A 141 -23.55 4.30 -19.67
CA ASN A 141 -22.55 4.66 -20.68
C ASN A 141 -21.72 3.44 -21.16
N GLY A 142 -22.41 2.34 -21.53
CA GLY A 142 -21.79 1.10 -21.98
C GLY A 142 -21.15 0.23 -20.88
N THR A 143 -21.17 0.69 -19.62
CA THR A 143 -20.57 0.00 -18.48
C THR A 143 -21.61 -0.76 -17.67
N LEU A 144 -21.35 -2.04 -17.40
CA LEU A 144 -22.14 -2.83 -16.46
C LEU A 144 -21.54 -2.70 -15.06
N LYS A 145 -22.29 -2.11 -14.11
CA LYS A 145 -21.86 -1.92 -12.72
C LYS A 145 -22.40 -3.05 -11.83
N LEU A 146 -21.54 -3.99 -11.47
CA LEU A 146 -21.88 -5.11 -10.60
C LEU A 146 -21.39 -4.85 -9.18
N GLU A 147 -22.28 -4.94 -8.19
CA GLU A 147 -21.88 -4.90 -6.79
C GLU A 147 -21.69 -6.34 -6.27
N VAL A 148 -20.54 -6.63 -5.69
CA VAL A 148 -20.23 -7.84 -4.94
C VAL A 148 -20.31 -7.49 -3.47
N HIS A 149 -21.28 -8.07 -2.77
CA HIS A 149 -21.43 -7.87 -1.33
C HIS A 149 -20.85 -9.11 -0.66
N LEU A 150 -19.92 -8.93 0.27
CA LEU A 150 -19.24 -9.98 1.01
C LEU A 150 -19.40 -9.74 2.51
N ARG A 151 -19.56 -10.81 3.29
CA ARG A 151 -19.38 -10.78 4.75
C ARG A 151 -18.85 -12.14 5.22
N THR A 152 -18.11 -12.14 6.31
CA THR A 152 -17.59 -13.36 6.93
C THR A 152 -17.92 -13.35 8.43
N TYR A 153 -17.57 -14.40 9.17
CA TYR A 153 -17.60 -14.31 10.63
C TYR A 153 -16.59 -13.26 11.06
N LYS A 154 -16.97 -12.38 11.99
CA LYS A 154 -15.97 -11.54 12.64
C LYS A 154 -14.94 -12.51 13.22
N LYS A 155 -13.68 -12.34 12.80
CA LYS A 155 -12.55 -12.90 13.53
C LYS A 155 -12.81 -12.46 14.97
N ALA A 156 -13.01 -13.41 15.88
CA ALA A 156 -13.23 -13.07 17.27
C ALA A 156 -12.09 -12.13 17.65
N GLU A 157 -12.41 -10.88 18.00
CA GLU A 157 -11.45 -10.12 18.79
C GLU A 157 -11.13 -11.02 19.98
N PRO A 158 -9.86 -11.30 20.26
CA PRO A 158 -9.51 -12.21 21.35
C PRO A 158 -10.30 -11.77 22.58
N ALA A 159 -11.11 -12.67 23.14
CA ALA A 159 -12.02 -12.37 24.26
C ALA A 159 -11.28 -11.83 25.49
N SER A 160 -9.95 -12.01 25.53
CA SER A 160 -9.04 -11.31 26.41
C SER A 160 -8.49 -10.06 25.72
N PHE A 161 -8.71 -8.88 26.32
CA PHE A 161 -7.83 -7.74 26.09
C PHE A 161 -6.40 -8.16 26.45
N VAL A 162 -5.58 -8.42 25.44
CA VAL A 162 -4.13 -8.62 25.61
C VAL A 162 -3.49 -7.27 25.33
N PRO A 163 -2.97 -6.57 26.35
CA PRO A 163 -2.27 -5.32 26.09
C PRO A 163 -1.09 -5.59 25.16
N ALA A 164 -0.91 -4.73 24.16
CA ALA A 164 0.29 -4.74 23.33
C ALA A 164 1.52 -4.53 24.23
N ASN A 165 2.69 -5.00 23.78
CA ASN A 165 3.95 -4.76 24.49
C ASN A 165 4.12 -3.25 24.75
N PRO A 166 4.16 -2.79 26.02
CA PRO A 166 4.19 -1.37 26.34
C PRO A 166 5.57 -0.73 26.12
N CYS A 167 6.55 -1.46 25.57
CA CYS A 167 7.94 -1.02 25.42
C CYS A 167 8.06 0.37 24.78
N SER A 168 7.45 0.60 23.60
CA SER A 168 7.48 1.91 22.93
C SER A 168 6.84 3.00 23.79
N GLY A 169 5.66 2.74 24.36
CA GLY A 169 4.97 3.67 25.25
C GLY A 169 5.76 4.00 26.52
N ASN A 170 6.56 3.06 27.03
CA ASN A 170 7.43 3.27 28.18
C ASN A 170 8.70 4.04 27.79
N LEU A 171 9.32 3.74 26.64
CA LEU A 171 10.47 4.49 26.12
C LEU A 171 10.11 5.96 25.87
N LEU A 172 8.93 6.21 25.29
CA LEU A 172 8.42 7.56 25.04
C LEU A 172 8.27 8.41 26.31
N LYS A 173 8.13 7.82 27.51
CA LYS A 173 8.12 8.60 28.77
C LYS A 173 9.47 9.28 29.06
N GLY A 174 10.56 8.72 28.54
CA GLY A 174 11.91 9.29 28.62
C GLY A 174 12.27 10.18 27.43
N PHE A 175 11.35 10.40 26.49
CA PHE A 175 11.60 11.28 25.35
C PHE A 175 11.82 12.72 25.81
N ASN A 176 12.94 13.32 25.39
CA ASN A 176 13.31 14.70 25.71
C ASN A 176 13.31 15.00 27.23
N ASN A 177 13.65 14.01 28.05
CA ASN A 177 13.75 14.15 29.50
C ASN A 177 15.19 14.46 29.91
N GLU A 178 15.45 15.68 30.38
CA GLU A 178 16.79 16.15 30.77
C GLU A 178 17.42 15.32 31.89
N GLU A 179 16.65 14.93 32.91
CA GLU A 179 17.17 14.22 34.09
C GLU A 179 17.64 12.80 33.78
N MET A 180 16.98 12.13 32.83
CA MET A 180 17.31 10.75 32.49
C MET A 180 18.34 10.65 31.36
N SER A 181 18.45 11.66 30.51
CA SER A 181 19.25 11.63 29.28
C SER A 181 20.76 11.70 29.56
N ASP A 182 21.55 11.08 28.69
CA ASP A 182 23.01 11.05 28.76
C ASP A 182 23.70 11.87 27.65
N VAL A 183 22.92 12.41 26.71
CA VAL A 183 23.38 13.30 25.63
C VAL A 183 22.36 14.42 25.36
N ALA A 184 22.84 15.52 24.80
CA ALA A 184 22.02 16.65 24.38
C ALA A 184 22.41 17.14 22.98
N PHE A 185 21.45 17.71 22.25
CA PHE A 185 21.62 18.29 20.93
C PHE A 185 21.12 19.73 20.91
N GLU A 186 21.85 20.61 20.25
CA GLU A 186 21.46 22.00 20.02
C GLU A 186 21.04 22.17 18.57
N VAL A 187 19.75 22.42 18.32
CA VAL A 187 19.19 22.53 16.97
C VAL A 187 18.72 23.96 16.74
N GLY A 188 19.22 24.61 15.69
CA GLY A 188 18.84 25.97 15.36
C GLY A 188 19.11 26.31 13.90
N GLU A 189 18.42 27.34 13.40
CA GLU A 189 18.66 27.87 12.06
C GLU A 189 20.00 28.63 12.02
N GLU A 190 20.79 28.36 10.98
CA GLU A 190 22.00 29.10 10.71
C GLU A 190 21.62 30.43 10.06
N VAL A 191 21.75 31.53 10.80
CA VAL A 191 21.76 32.87 10.17
C VAL A 191 23.21 33.15 9.80
N GLU A 192 23.52 33.19 8.50
CA GLU A 192 24.82 33.66 8.02
C GLU A 192 25.13 35.02 8.68
N SER A 193 26.06 35.01 9.63
CA SER A 193 26.51 36.24 10.23
C SER A 193 27.37 36.96 9.20
N ALA A 194 26.78 37.95 8.52
CA ALA A 194 27.50 38.89 7.66
C ALA A 194 28.77 39.36 8.38
N ALA A 195 29.92 39.19 7.72
CA ALA A 195 31.27 39.18 8.27
C ALA A 195 31.76 40.46 9.00
N ASN A 196 30.91 41.41 9.38
CA ASN A 196 31.35 42.67 10.01
C ASN A 196 30.29 43.31 10.92
N ARG A 197 29.83 42.62 11.98
CA ARG A 197 29.19 43.31 13.12
C ARG A 197 29.30 42.52 14.42
N ARG A 198 29.99 43.11 15.41
CA ARG A 198 30.07 42.66 16.82
C ARG A 198 28.72 42.80 17.57
N LYS A 199 27.68 42.13 17.09
CA LYS A 199 26.45 41.91 17.86
C LYS A 199 26.02 40.47 17.63
N ARG A 200 26.20 39.65 18.67
CA ARG A 200 25.70 38.27 18.77
C ARG A 200 24.18 38.31 18.54
N ALA A 201 23.75 38.04 17.31
CA ALA A 201 22.35 37.78 17.03
C ALA A 201 21.97 36.54 17.84
N LYS A 202 20.91 36.65 18.63
CA LYS A 202 20.45 35.58 19.52
C LYS A 202 19.77 34.53 18.65
N THR A 203 20.54 33.57 18.13
CA THR A 203 20.01 32.37 17.50
C THR A 203 19.11 31.67 18.51
N THR A 204 17.84 31.45 18.18
CA THR A 204 16.92 30.67 19.02
C THR A 204 17.21 29.20 18.79
N SER A 205 18.26 28.69 19.43
CA SER A 205 18.54 27.27 19.45
C SER A 205 17.61 26.56 20.44
N THR A 206 17.16 25.36 20.05
CA THR A 206 16.35 24.47 20.87
C THR A 206 17.20 23.28 21.29
N THR A 207 17.28 23.03 22.59
CA THR A 207 18.01 21.88 23.13
C THR A 207 17.10 20.66 23.20
N PHE A 208 17.58 19.52 22.71
CA PHE A 208 16.92 18.23 22.81
C PHE A 208 17.77 17.26 23.61
N HIS A 209 17.14 16.55 24.54
CA HIS A 209 17.79 15.57 25.40
C HIS A 209 17.47 14.15 24.94
N ALA A 210 18.47 13.28 24.90
CA ALA A 210 18.27 11.90 24.46
C ALA A 210 19.13 10.87 25.18
N PHE A 211 18.80 9.60 24.97
CA PHE A 211 19.62 8.46 25.36
C PHE A 211 20.44 7.97 24.16
N HIS A 212 21.75 8.06 24.26
CA HIS A 212 22.68 7.55 23.25
C HIS A 212 22.43 6.07 22.93
N SER A 213 22.06 5.26 23.92
CA SER A 213 21.74 3.83 23.72
C SER A 213 20.53 3.61 22.80
N ILE A 214 19.50 4.45 22.86
CA ILE A 214 18.33 4.37 21.97
C ILE A 214 18.72 4.82 20.56
N LEU A 215 19.49 5.91 20.45
CA LEU A 215 19.98 6.40 19.17
C LEU A 215 20.87 5.37 18.48
N ARG A 216 21.74 4.67 19.20
CA ARG A 216 22.60 3.63 18.61
C ARG A 216 21.81 2.51 17.94
N LEU A 217 20.61 2.21 18.43
CA LEU A 217 19.74 1.17 17.86
C LEU A 217 18.87 1.67 16.71
N ASN A 218 18.41 2.93 16.76
CA ASN A 218 17.37 3.44 15.85
C ASN A 218 17.87 4.52 14.86
N ALA A 219 18.97 5.21 15.19
CA ALA A 219 19.62 6.25 14.40
C ALA A 219 21.15 6.20 14.58
N PRO A 220 21.83 5.14 14.09
CA PRO A 220 23.26 4.93 14.38
C PRO A 220 24.15 6.10 13.98
N ALA A 221 23.87 6.73 12.83
CA ALA A 221 24.65 7.88 12.37
C ALA A 221 24.49 9.10 13.28
N LEU A 222 23.32 9.29 13.91
CA LEU A 222 23.12 10.35 14.90
C LEU A 222 23.83 10.02 16.22
N ALA A 223 23.84 8.74 16.62
CA ALA A 223 24.57 8.29 17.80
C ALA A 223 26.09 8.51 17.65
N ASP A 224 26.65 8.25 16.46
CA ASP A 224 28.08 8.48 16.17
C ASP A 224 28.51 9.96 16.32
N MET A 225 27.55 10.89 16.27
CA MET A 225 27.82 12.33 16.45
C MET A 225 27.94 12.75 17.92
N CYS A 226 27.52 11.91 18.88
CA CYS A 226 27.55 12.24 20.31
C CYS A 226 28.28 11.16 21.12
N ARG A 227 28.79 11.54 22.29
CA ARG A 227 29.41 10.60 23.23
C ARG A 227 28.81 10.79 24.63
N PRO A 228 28.38 9.72 25.30
CA PRO A 228 27.91 9.82 26.66
C PRO A 228 29.00 10.41 27.57
N GLY A 229 28.62 11.40 28.38
CA GLY A 229 29.53 12.07 29.31
C GLY A 229 30.23 13.32 28.77
N ASP A 230 30.04 13.67 27.50
CA ASP A 230 30.42 15.00 27.01
C ASP A 230 29.47 16.06 27.61
N GLU A 231 30.03 17.10 28.23
CA GLU A 231 29.24 18.17 28.90
C GLU A 231 28.53 19.12 27.91
N GLY A 232 28.91 19.08 26.62
CA GLY A 232 28.41 19.98 25.59
C GLY A 232 27.30 19.36 24.74
N ALA A 233 26.26 20.15 24.44
CA ALA A 233 25.24 19.76 23.46
C ALA A 233 25.83 19.71 22.04
N VAL A 234 25.51 18.66 21.28
CA VAL A 234 25.98 18.47 19.91
C VAL A 234 25.20 19.36 18.94
N PRO A 235 25.85 20.24 18.17
CA PRO A 235 25.15 21.13 17.24
C PRO A 235 24.62 20.37 16.03
N ILE A 236 23.33 20.56 15.73
CA ILE A 236 22.67 20.02 14.54
C ILE A 236 22.30 21.20 13.63
N ILE A 237 23.02 21.31 12.51
CA ILE A 237 22.89 22.39 11.53
C ILE A 237 21.99 21.94 10.38
N GLY A 238 21.14 22.83 9.87
CA GLY A 238 20.35 22.59 8.65
C GLY A 238 19.16 21.66 8.83
N VAL A 239 18.71 21.43 10.07
CA VAL A 239 17.46 20.71 10.37
C VAL A 239 16.61 21.61 11.25
N GLU A 240 15.35 21.79 10.86
CA GLU A 240 14.40 22.57 11.67
C GLU A 240 14.15 21.87 13.02
N PRO A 241 14.05 22.61 14.15
CA PRO A 241 13.77 22.02 15.46
C PRO A 241 12.54 21.11 15.49
N TYR A 242 11.48 21.47 14.76
CA TYR A 242 10.28 20.63 14.66
C TYR A 242 10.56 19.29 13.96
N VAL A 243 11.26 19.31 12.82
CA VAL A 243 11.64 18.10 12.09
C VAL A 243 12.57 17.22 12.93
N PHE A 244 13.55 17.82 13.61
CA PHE A 244 14.45 17.08 14.50
C PHE A 244 13.69 16.43 15.66
N LYS A 245 12.72 17.13 16.25
CA LYS A 245 11.84 16.58 17.28
C LYS A 245 11.06 15.37 16.76
N THR A 246 10.50 15.44 15.56
CA THR A 246 9.76 14.34 14.92
C THR A 246 10.65 13.13 14.69
N VAL A 247 11.86 13.35 14.17
CA VAL A 247 12.88 12.31 13.96
C VAL A 247 13.25 11.64 15.28
N MET A 248 13.58 12.41 16.32
CA MET A 248 13.87 11.83 17.63
C MET A 248 12.67 11.10 18.23
N TYR A 249 11.46 11.65 18.11
CA TYR A 249 10.25 11.04 18.63
C TYR A 249 10.02 9.65 18.01
N PHE A 250 10.27 9.51 16.71
CA PHE A 250 10.22 8.23 16.00
C PHE A 250 11.24 7.22 16.56
N CYS A 251 12.48 7.63 16.84
CA CYS A 251 13.51 6.77 17.44
C CYS A 251 13.11 6.18 18.79
N TYR A 252 12.21 6.84 19.52
CA TYR A 252 11.71 6.37 20.82
C TYR A 252 10.49 5.44 20.70
N GLY A 253 10.11 5.06 19.48
CA GLY A 253 8.94 4.22 19.19
C GLY A 253 7.65 5.02 19.01
N GLY A 254 7.76 6.33 18.78
CA GLY A 254 6.64 7.18 18.40
C GLY A 254 6.22 6.96 16.95
N THR A 255 4.93 7.14 16.68
CA THR A 255 4.36 7.10 15.32
C THR A 255 4.14 8.52 14.81
N VAL A 256 4.64 8.83 13.62
CA VAL A 256 4.36 10.11 12.96
C VAL A 256 3.06 9.99 12.19
N SER A 257 2.16 10.98 12.29
CA SER A 257 0.89 10.93 11.56
C SER A 257 1.11 11.15 10.07
N GLU A 258 0.16 10.69 9.26
CA GLU A 258 0.21 10.87 7.81
C GLU A 258 0.17 12.35 7.41
N GLU A 259 -0.55 13.18 8.17
CA GLU A 259 -0.61 14.62 7.97
C GLU A 259 0.76 15.28 8.20
N ASP A 260 1.46 14.90 9.28
CA ASP A 260 2.78 15.43 9.61
C ASP A 260 3.85 14.97 8.60
N LEU A 261 3.77 13.70 8.17
CA LEU A 261 4.61 13.15 7.10
C LEU A 261 4.40 13.91 5.80
N SER A 262 3.15 14.16 5.41
CA SER A 262 2.82 14.84 4.15
C SER A 262 3.27 16.31 4.16
N ALA A 263 3.00 17.03 5.25
CA ALA A 263 3.36 18.43 5.40
C ALA A 263 4.88 18.68 5.38
N ASN A 264 5.68 17.71 5.85
CA ASN A 264 7.12 17.87 6.04
C ASN A 264 7.96 16.81 5.30
N ALA A 265 7.39 16.14 4.29
CA ALA A 265 7.95 14.91 3.70
C ALA A 265 9.43 15.05 3.31
N LYS A 266 9.77 16.09 2.54
CA LYS A 266 11.16 16.32 2.07
C LYS A 266 12.13 16.56 3.22
N ALA A 267 11.74 17.38 4.20
CA ALA A 267 12.59 17.69 5.35
C ALA A 267 12.79 16.46 6.25
N ILE A 268 11.74 15.65 6.43
CA ILE A 268 11.82 14.38 7.16
C ILE A 268 12.70 13.38 6.41
N ILE A 269 12.57 13.26 5.08
CA ILE A 269 13.44 12.41 4.25
C ILE A 269 14.90 12.84 4.42
N GLU A 270 15.21 14.13 4.30
CA GLU A 270 16.58 14.63 4.42
C GLU A 270 17.19 14.34 5.80
N ALA A 271 16.42 14.57 6.87
CA ALA A 271 16.88 14.30 8.22
C ALA A 271 17.02 12.79 8.49
N ALA A 272 16.04 11.98 8.10
CA ALA A 272 16.07 10.54 8.28
C ALA A 272 17.19 9.87 7.47
N ASP A 273 17.42 10.32 6.24
CA ASP A 273 18.54 9.89 5.40
C ASP A 273 19.89 10.25 6.02
N ARG A 274 20.04 11.48 6.52
CA ARG A 274 21.25 11.94 7.21
C ARG A 274 21.55 11.13 8.48
N PHE A 275 20.52 10.77 9.25
CA PHE A 275 20.67 10.09 10.54
C PHE A 275 20.54 8.56 10.46
N GLY A 276 20.35 8.01 9.25
CA GLY A 276 20.28 6.57 9.01
C GLY A 276 18.98 5.90 9.50
N ILE A 277 17.88 6.64 9.54
CA ILE A 277 16.57 6.17 10.03
C ILE A 277 15.74 5.69 8.84
N VAL A 278 16.10 4.53 8.32
CA VAL A 278 15.53 3.96 7.08
C VAL A 278 14.01 3.90 7.12
N SER A 279 13.42 3.36 8.19
CA SER A 279 11.96 3.17 8.26
C SER A 279 11.18 4.50 8.18
N LEU A 280 11.66 5.56 8.82
CA LEU A 280 11.02 6.88 8.76
C LEU A 280 11.19 7.51 7.37
N LYS A 281 12.38 7.37 6.77
CA LYS A 281 12.64 7.79 5.40
C LYS A 281 11.67 7.14 4.42
N LEU A 282 11.44 5.83 4.52
CA LEU A 282 10.52 5.11 3.65
C LEU A 282 9.04 5.47 3.88
N GLN A 283 8.64 5.79 5.12
CA GLN A 283 7.29 6.30 5.40
C GLN A 283 7.08 7.68 4.78
N ALA A 284 8.05 8.59 4.93
CA ALA A 284 8.00 9.92 4.33
C ALA A 284 8.08 9.87 2.80
N GLU A 285 8.82 8.92 2.23
CA GLU A 285 8.83 8.64 0.80
C GLU A 285 7.44 8.24 0.29
N ALA A 286 6.75 7.34 0.99
CA ALA A 286 5.41 6.91 0.60
C ALA A 286 4.43 8.09 0.58
N ALA A 287 4.46 8.93 1.61
CA ALA A 287 3.66 10.16 1.67
C ALA A 287 4.02 11.14 0.53
N LEU A 288 5.32 11.34 0.26
CA LEU A 288 5.78 12.18 -0.85
C LEU A 288 5.29 11.64 -2.20
N ALA A 289 5.39 10.33 -2.41
CA ALA A 289 4.96 9.68 -3.64
C ALA A 289 3.45 9.75 -3.81
N GLU A 290 2.66 9.67 -2.75
CA GLU A 290 1.20 9.80 -2.83
C GLU A 290 0.76 11.23 -3.15
N GLN A 291 1.28 12.23 -2.43
CA GLN A 291 0.86 13.62 -2.58
C GLN A 291 1.35 14.30 -3.87
N THR A 292 2.48 13.84 -4.43
CA THR A 292 3.09 14.52 -5.57
C THR A 292 2.41 14.11 -6.87
N GLU A 293 1.72 15.03 -7.51
CA GLU A 293 1.28 14.89 -8.90
C GLU A 293 2.48 15.11 -9.84
N VAL A 294 2.88 14.05 -10.56
CA VAL A 294 4.00 14.10 -11.51
C VAL A 294 3.51 14.72 -12.82
N THR A 295 4.20 15.76 -13.28
CA THR A 295 3.92 16.46 -14.53
C THR A 295 5.20 16.57 -15.36
N VAL A 296 5.10 16.88 -16.65
CA VAL A 296 6.28 17.02 -17.53
C VAL A 296 7.26 18.06 -16.98
N ASP A 297 6.75 19.15 -16.40
CA ASP A 297 7.57 20.25 -15.89
C ASP A 297 8.33 19.91 -14.61
N ASN A 298 7.77 19.06 -13.73
CA ASN A 298 8.38 18.72 -12.44
C ASN A 298 9.07 17.36 -12.42
N MET A 299 8.92 16.56 -13.49
CA MET A 299 9.38 15.17 -13.55
C MET A 299 10.89 15.05 -13.33
N LEU A 300 11.68 15.88 -14.01
CA LEU A 300 13.14 15.79 -13.98
C LEU A 300 13.69 16.13 -12.59
N ASP A 301 13.25 17.23 -12.00
CA ASP A 301 13.65 17.65 -10.66
C ASP A 301 13.28 16.61 -9.60
N ASN A 302 12.07 16.06 -9.70
CA ASN A 302 11.63 15.00 -8.81
C ASN A 302 12.43 13.70 -9.01
N LEU A 303 12.82 13.38 -10.25
CA LEU A 303 13.61 12.20 -10.56
C LEU A 303 15.03 12.32 -9.99
N LEU A 304 15.67 13.48 -10.18
CA LEU A 304 17.00 13.75 -9.64
C LEU A 304 17.00 13.72 -8.12
N TYR A 305 15.97 14.32 -7.49
CA TYR A 305 15.77 14.24 -6.04
C TYR A 305 15.62 12.79 -5.57
N ALA A 306 14.72 12.02 -6.20
CA ALA A 306 14.47 10.63 -5.85
C ALA A 306 15.73 9.78 -5.95
N ASN A 307 16.48 9.90 -7.05
CA ASN A 307 17.73 9.20 -7.24
C ASN A 307 18.79 9.61 -6.20
N SER A 308 18.93 10.92 -5.91
CA SER A 308 19.92 11.42 -4.94
C SER A 308 19.68 10.92 -3.50
N LYS A 309 18.43 10.60 -3.17
CA LYS A 309 18.00 10.13 -1.85
C LYS A 309 17.65 8.64 -1.81
N ASN A 310 17.91 7.89 -2.89
CA ASN A 310 17.54 6.47 -3.02
C ASN A 310 16.04 6.20 -2.77
N LEU A 311 15.17 7.09 -3.23
CA LEU A 311 13.72 6.98 -3.10
C LEU A 311 13.15 6.11 -4.24
N ALA A 312 13.41 4.81 -4.17
CA ALA A 312 13.04 3.87 -5.23
C ALA A 312 11.53 3.82 -5.54
N LEU A 313 10.65 3.97 -4.54
CA LEU A 313 9.20 3.97 -4.74
C LEU A 313 8.75 5.25 -5.48
N PHE A 314 9.29 6.40 -5.07
CA PHE A 314 8.98 7.66 -5.75
C PHE A 314 9.56 7.69 -7.17
N GLN A 315 10.78 7.18 -7.34
CA GLN A 315 11.43 6.99 -8.64
C GLN A 315 10.58 6.07 -9.54
N GLU A 316 10.08 4.94 -9.03
CA GLU A 316 9.21 4.03 -9.79
C GLU A 316 7.94 4.74 -10.29
N LYS A 317 7.29 5.56 -9.45
CA LYS A 317 6.12 6.38 -9.87
C LYS A 317 6.47 7.33 -11.02
N ILE A 318 7.63 7.98 -10.95
CA ILE A 318 8.08 8.92 -11.98
C ILE A 318 8.40 8.19 -13.29
N MET A 319 9.01 7.00 -13.22
CA MET A 319 9.31 6.19 -14.40
C MET A 319 8.07 5.64 -15.08
N ASP A 320 7.04 5.26 -14.30
CA ASP A 320 5.75 4.86 -14.85
C ASP A 320 5.10 6.04 -15.60
N PHE A 321 5.09 7.25 -15.01
CA PHE A 321 4.61 8.46 -15.68
C PHE A 321 5.38 8.74 -16.98
N ALA A 322 6.70 8.62 -16.96
CA ALA A 322 7.55 8.83 -18.14
C ALA A 322 7.27 7.83 -19.25
N ALA A 323 7.05 6.55 -18.90
CA ALA A 323 6.71 5.49 -19.84
C ALA A 323 5.32 5.71 -20.48
N GLU A 324 4.36 6.25 -19.73
CA GLU A 324 2.99 6.52 -20.19
C GLU A 324 2.88 7.81 -21.04
N ASN A 325 3.76 8.78 -20.85
CA ASN A 325 3.71 10.12 -21.49
C ASN A 325 4.89 10.38 -22.44
N GLY A 326 5.49 9.32 -23.01
CA GLY A 326 6.68 9.44 -23.84
C GLY A 326 6.53 10.42 -25.02
N ASP A 327 5.35 10.50 -25.64
CA ASP A 327 5.04 11.42 -26.74
C ASP A 327 5.10 12.90 -26.33
N ARG A 328 4.75 13.23 -25.09
CA ARG A 328 4.78 14.59 -24.54
C ARG A 328 6.16 14.98 -24.03
N ILE A 329 6.99 14.00 -23.68
CA ILE A 329 8.31 14.18 -23.08
C ILE A 329 9.40 14.29 -24.15
N VAL A 330 9.33 13.44 -25.18
CA VAL A 330 10.33 13.39 -26.25
C VAL A 330 10.37 14.73 -26.99
N GLY A 331 11.53 15.38 -26.97
CA GLY A 331 11.76 16.68 -27.60
C GLY A 331 11.44 17.90 -26.73
N ASN A 332 10.76 17.71 -25.59
CA ASN A 332 10.39 18.80 -24.67
C ASN A 332 11.21 18.81 -23.37
N VAL A 333 11.80 17.66 -23.00
CA VAL A 333 12.61 17.50 -21.78
C VAL A 333 14.04 17.13 -22.15
N SER A 334 15.03 17.79 -21.54
CA SER A 334 16.44 17.38 -21.62
C SER A 334 16.75 16.30 -20.58
N PHE A 335 17.49 15.28 -20.99
CA PHE A 335 17.91 14.16 -20.14
C PHE A 335 19.42 14.16 -19.89
N ASP A 336 20.14 15.24 -20.23
CA ASP A 336 21.60 15.29 -20.16
C ASP A 336 22.14 15.05 -18.75
N ASP A 337 21.40 15.48 -17.72
CA ASP A 337 21.77 15.34 -16.30
C ASP A 337 21.27 14.02 -15.67
N VAL A 338 20.59 13.15 -16.42
CA VAL A 338 19.99 11.93 -15.89
C VAL A 338 21.04 10.81 -15.80
N PRO A 339 21.28 10.27 -14.59
CA PRO A 339 22.21 9.16 -14.42
C PRO A 339 21.87 7.94 -15.29
N GLY A 340 22.88 7.38 -15.97
CA GLY A 340 22.68 6.29 -16.94
C GLY A 340 22.09 5.01 -16.35
N ASN A 341 22.21 4.77 -15.03
CA ASN A 341 21.57 3.64 -14.35
C ASN A 341 20.03 3.70 -14.43
N LEU A 342 19.45 4.90 -14.50
CA LEU A 342 18.01 5.14 -14.56
C LEU A 342 17.38 4.73 -15.90
N ILE A 343 18.18 4.58 -16.96
CA ILE A 343 17.70 4.10 -18.26
C ILE A 343 17.10 2.69 -18.12
N SER A 344 17.70 1.86 -17.24
CA SER A 344 17.21 0.50 -17.02
C SER A 344 15.84 0.48 -16.33
N ASP A 345 15.57 1.44 -15.44
CA ASP A 345 14.27 1.62 -14.81
C ASP A 345 13.21 2.11 -15.80
N ILE A 346 13.54 3.05 -16.70
CA ILE A 346 12.64 3.49 -17.77
C ILE A 346 12.27 2.32 -18.68
N LEU A 347 13.27 1.55 -19.14
CA LEU A 347 13.03 0.37 -19.98
C LEU A 347 12.19 -0.68 -19.26
N THR A 348 12.38 -0.83 -17.95
CA THR A 348 11.58 -1.74 -17.11
C THR A 348 10.13 -1.26 -17.02
N ALA A 349 9.88 0.03 -16.78
CA ALA A 349 8.54 0.62 -16.75
C ALA A 349 7.83 0.45 -18.11
N VAL A 350 8.51 0.76 -19.22
CA VAL A 350 7.98 0.55 -20.58
C VAL A 350 7.65 -0.92 -20.84
N ALA A 351 8.52 -1.84 -20.43
CA ALA A 351 8.29 -3.27 -20.61
C ALA A 351 7.13 -3.80 -19.74
N ARG A 352 6.98 -3.30 -18.49
CA ARG A 352 5.82 -3.60 -17.64
C ARG A 352 4.52 -3.14 -18.30
N GLY A 353 4.50 -1.93 -18.86
CA GLY A 353 3.35 -1.41 -19.60
C GLY A 353 2.97 -2.23 -20.84
N LYS A 354 3.95 -2.90 -21.48
CA LYS A 354 3.72 -3.81 -22.62
C LYS A 354 3.28 -5.22 -22.19
N ARG A 355 3.76 -5.72 -21.05
CA ARG A 355 3.45 -7.06 -20.53
C ARG A 355 1.99 -7.24 -20.10
N SER A 356 1.30 -6.17 -19.73
CA SER A 356 -0.15 -6.21 -19.47
C SER A 356 -0.98 -6.57 -20.72
N ILE A 357 -0.37 -6.62 -21.92
CA ILE A 357 -1.02 -6.91 -23.20
C ILE A 357 -0.71 -8.33 -23.71
N SER A 358 0.34 -8.99 -23.20
CA SER A 358 0.75 -10.33 -23.67
C SER A 358 1.68 -11.04 -22.67
N GLU A 359 1.26 -12.25 -22.28
CA GLU A 359 2.00 -13.32 -21.58
C GLU A 359 2.03 -13.31 -20.04
N SER A 360 1.73 -14.49 -19.47
CA SER A 360 1.93 -14.87 -18.07
C SER A 360 3.41 -15.10 -17.81
N ALA A 361 4.01 -14.30 -16.92
CA ALA A 361 5.41 -14.42 -16.54
C ALA A 361 5.65 -15.56 -15.54
N PRO A 362 6.83 -16.19 -15.55
CA PRO A 362 7.25 -17.13 -14.50
C PRO A 362 7.38 -16.42 -13.14
N GLU A 363 7.06 -17.14 -12.06
CA GLU A 363 6.97 -16.67 -10.65
C GLU A 363 8.23 -15.97 -10.08
N ASP A 364 9.37 -16.02 -10.79
CA ASP A 364 10.68 -15.59 -10.29
C ASP A 364 11.31 -14.41 -11.06
N ASP A 365 10.52 -13.67 -11.84
CA ASP A 365 11.04 -12.55 -12.64
C ASP A 365 11.23 -11.26 -11.79
N LEU A 366 12.22 -11.30 -10.87
CA LEU A 366 12.64 -10.18 -10.01
C LEU A 366 12.86 -8.88 -10.81
N LYS A 367 13.21 -9.02 -12.10
CA LYS A 367 13.48 -7.92 -13.01
C LYS A 367 12.28 -7.00 -13.21
N PHE A 368 11.05 -7.46 -13.02
CA PHE A 368 9.84 -6.64 -13.25
C PHE A 368 8.96 -6.46 -12.02
N MET A 369 9.30 -7.08 -10.88
CA MET A 369 8.60 -6.84 -9.61
C MET A 369 8.67 -5.37 -9.20
N ARG A 370 7.56 -4.88 -8.64
CA ARG A 370 7.41 -3.50 -8.13
C ARG A 370 8.26 -3.29 -6.89
N VAL A 371 8.64 -2.03 -6.62
CA VAL A 371 9.49 -1.70 -5.46
C VAL A 371 8.85 -2.13 -4.15
N GLY A 372 7.53 -1.96 -4.01
CA GLY A 372 6.80 -2.42 -2.81
C GLY A 372 6.93 -3.94 -2.58
N GLU A 373 6.93 -4.74 -3.65
CA GLU A 373 7.08 -6.19 -3.56
C GLU A 373 8.52 -6.60 -3.23
N LEU A 374 9.50 -5.94 -3.84
CA LEU A 374 10.93 -6.16 -3.54
C LEU A 374 11.23 -5.84 -2.07
N ARG A 375 10.76 -4.70 -1.56
CA ARG A 375 10.90 -4.32 -0.15
C ARG A 375 10.27 -5.32 0.79
N LYS A 376 9.08 -5.83 0.46
CA LYS A 376 8.41 -6.86 1.25
C LYS A 376 9.25 -8.14 1.33
N ARG A 377 9.73 -8.65 0.20
CA ARG A 377 10.58 -9.86 0.16
C ARG A 377 11.89 -9.69 0.94
N LEU A 378 12.52 -8.52 0.83
CA LEU A 378 13.74 -8.18 1.59
C LEU A 378 13.46 -8.12 3.10
N HIS A 379 12.36 -7.46 3.49
CA HIS A 379 11.94 -7.40 4.89
C HIS A 379 11.68 -8.79 5.47
N ASP A 380 11.00 -9.67 4.73
CA ASP A 380 10.72 -11.04 5.15
C ASP A 380 12.01 -11.87 5.33
N LYS A 381 13.08 -11.55 4.61
CA LYS A 381 14.42 -12.11 4.78
C LYS A 381 15.29 -11.39 5.82
N GLY A 382 14.80 -10.31 6.45
CA GLY A 382 15.58 -9.49 7.39
C GLY A 382 16.73 -8.70 6.74
N LEU A 383 16.64 -8.43 5.43
CA LEU A 383 17.63 -7.69 4.66
C LEU A 383 17.30 -6.19 4.60
N CYS A 384 18.29 -5.38 4.23
CA CYS A 384 18.10 -3.93 4.05
C CYS A 384 17.06 -3.65 2.95
N ILE A 385 16.08 -2.78 3.26
CA ILE A 385 14.99 -2.37 2.35
C ILE A 385 15.19 -0.96 1.75
N ASP A 386 16.28 -0.27 2.12
CA ASP A 386 16.68 1.01 1.52
C ASP A 386 17.61 0.79 0.33
N GLY A 387 17.68 1.79 -0.56
CA GLY A 387 18.55 1.78 -1.73
C GLY A 387 17.79 1.75 -3.05
N SER A 388 18.57 1.69 -4.14
CA SER A 388 18.03 1.59 -5.50
C SER A 388 17.29 0.27 -5.73
N ARG A 389 16.45 0.26 -6.76
CA ARG A 389 15.75 -0.96 -7.21
C ARG A 389 16.73 -2.06 -7.59
N GLU A 390 17.83 -1.72 -8.25
CA GLU A 390 18.90 -2.65 -8.64
C GLU A 390 19.57 -3.26 -7.41
N THR A 391 19.84 -2.46 -6.39
CA THR A 391 20.42 -2.93 -5.12
C THR A 391 19.49 -3.94 -4.45
N MET A 392 18.19 -3.67 -4.43
CA MET A 392 17.20 -4.60 -3.87
C MET A 392 17.18 -5.94 -4.62
N ILE A 393 17.22 -5.91 -5.95
CA ILE A 393 17.26 -7.13 -6.78
C ILE A 393 18.56 -7.90 -6.57
N ALA A 394 19.70 -7.20 -6.48
CA ALA A 394 20.99 -7.82 -6.22
C ALA A 394 20.99 -8.56 -4.87
N LEU A 395 20.51 -7.91 -3.80
CA LEU A 395 20.40 -8.51 -2.47
C LEU A 395 19.52 -9.77 -2.46
N LEU A 396 18.41 -9.76 -3.20
CA LEU A 396 17.51 -10.92 -3.33
C LEU A 396 18.07 -12.06 -4.20
N ARG A 397 19.08 -11.80 -5.03
CA ARG A 397 19.77 -12.83 -5.83
C ARG A 397 20.92 -13.47 -5.08
N GLU A 398 21.54 -12.72 -4.17
CA GLU A 398 22.67 -13.17 -3.36
C GLU A 398 22.24 -13.98 -2.12
N ASN A 399 20.97 -13.86 -1.70
CA ASN A 399 20.38 -14.51 -0.52
C ASN A 399 19.02 -15.12 -0.88
#